data_AF-A0A178DLT9-F1
#
_entry.id   AF-A0A178DLT9-F1
#
_cell.length_a   1.000
_cell.length_b   1.000
_cell.length_c   1.000
_cell.angle_alpha   90.00
_cell.angle_beta   90.00
_cell.angle_gamma   90.00
#
_symmetry.space_group_name_H-M   'P 1'
#
loop_
_entity.id
_entity.type
_entity.pdbx_description
1 polymer ?
#
loop_
_entity_poly.entity_id
_entity_poly.type
_entity_poly.pdbx_seq_one_letter_code
_entity_poly.pdbx_strand_id
1 'polypeptide(L)'
;MWVRACPSLPPYFRPLLLPLTSAVNGSTQPIDMCRLTDDDHNRAGIRPATAKTLFLKPGVDLVAIHDIFEDEVQTWTDFSTKFFWLRDLLPQMLGDCRILTYGYKSETLLSPGIDSTKFILNHVHNLVAELYADRQLTYGLERPIIFICYGFGGLLVKKALAYSHSCIGKGV
;
A
#
# COMPACT_ATOMS: atom_id res chain seq x y z
N MET A 1 -4.66 -14.36 3.44
CA MET A 1 -3.39 -15.06 3.68
C MET A 1 -2.47 -14.07 4.38
N TRP A 2 -1.87 -14.45 5.51
CA TRP A 2 -1.22 -13.53 6.44
C TRP A 2 0.13 -13.04 5.91
N VAL A 3 0.35 -11.73 5.92
CA VAL A 3 1.70 -11.15 5.90
C VAL A 3 1.81 -10.32 7.17
N ARG A 4 2.58 -10.82 8.14
CA ARG A 4 3.01 -10.04 9.29
C ARG A 4 3.96 -8.98 8.74
N ALA A 5 3.56 -7.71 8.72
CA ALA A 5 4.50 -6.66 8.33
C ALA A 5 5.62 -6.65 9.36
N CYS A 6 6.83 -6.92 8.89
CA CYS A 6 8.02 -6.67 9.68
C CYS A 6 8.46 -5.24 9.32
N PRO A 7 8.50 -4.29 10.27
CA PRO A 7 9.13 -2.98 10.06
C PRO A 7 10.65 -3.07 9.81
N SER A 8 11.20 -4.29 9.92
CA SER A 8 12.55 -4.64 9.46
C SER A 8 12.43 -5.63 8.29
N LEU A 9 13.30 -5.48 7.28
CA LEU A 9 13.30 -6.42 6.16
C LEU A 9 13.42 -7.87 6.69
N PRO A 10 12.49 -8.78 6.32
CA PRO A 10 12.53 -10.15 6.84
C PRO A 10 13.89 -10.79 6.59
N PRO A 11 14.44 -11.57 7.53
CA PRO A 11 15.83 -12.03 7.49
C PRO A 11 16.17 -12.84 6.23
N TYR A 12 15.19 -13.48 5.59
CA TYR A 12 15.33 -14.22 4.33
C TYR A 12 15.47 -13.32 3.08
N PHE A 13 15.11 -12.04 3.16
CA PHE A 13 15.32 -11.06 2.08
C PHE A 13 16.66 -10.31 2.22
N ARG A 14 17.34 -10.36 3.37
CA ARG A 14 18.65 -9.70 3.58
C ARG A 14 19.73 -10.12 2.57
N PRO A 15 19.84 -11.41 2.14
CA PRO A 15 20.81 -11.80 1.12
C PRO A 15 20.59 -11.14 -0.24
N LEU A 16 19.35 -10.70 -0.54
CA LEU A 16 19.00 -10.03 -1.81
C LEU A 16 19.37 -8.55 -1.83
N LEU A 17 19.60 -7.92 -0.67
CA LEU A 17 20.14 -6.56 -0.58
C LEU A 17 21.65 -6.52 -0.90
N LEU A 18 22.41 -7.57 -0.57
CA LEU A 18 23.86 -7.59 -0.76
C LEU A 18 24.28 -7.38 -2.24
N PRO A 19 23.68 -8.05 -3.25
CA PRO A 19 23.96 -7.79 -4.66
C PRO A 19 23.60 -6.37 -5.10
N LEU A 20 22.49 -5.82 -4.58
CA LEU A 20 22.01 -4.49 -4.96
C LEU A 20 22.94 -3.38 -4.47
N THR A 21 23.60 -3.53 -3.32
CA THR A 21 24.62 -2.57 -2.86
C THR A 21 25.88 -2.57 -3.74
N SER A 22 26.21 -3.69 -4.38
CA SER A 22 27.39 -3.81 -5.25
C SER A 22 27.15 -3.33 -6.70
N ALA A 23 25.89 -3.28 -7.14
CA ALA A 23 25.51 -2.85 -8.49
C ALA A 23 25.36 -1.32 -8.63
N VAL A 24 25.43 -0.56 -7.53
CA VAL A 24 25.31 0.91 -7.50
C VAL A 24 26.68 1.58 -7.63
N ASN A 25 27.47 1.17 -8.62
CA ASN A 25 28.70 1.89 -9.01
C ASN A 25 28.64 2.45 -10.45
N GLY A 26 27.46 2.39 -11.09
CA GLY A 26 27.21 3.00 -12.39
C GLY A 26 26.30 4.22 -12.27
N SER A 27 26.90 5.41 -12.09
CA SER A 27 26.33 6.73 -12.36
C SER A 27 24.79 6.85 -12.35
N THR A 28 24.16 6.68 -11.20
CA THR A 28 22.88 7.32 -10.92
C THR A 28 23.12 8.27 -9.77
N GLN A 29 22.91 9.56 -10.05
CA GLN A 29 22.73 10.58 -9.03
C GLN A 29 21.83 10.01 -7.93
N PRO A 30 22.08 10.25 -6.63
CA PRO A 30 21.18 9.83 -5.57
C PRO A 30 19.79 10.30 -5.99
N ILE A 31 18.88 9.34 -6.21
CA ILE A 31 17.53 9.66 -6.65
C ILE A 31 16.95 10.48 -5.52
N ASP A 32 16.81 11.78 -5.79
CA ASP A 32 16.44 12.82 -4.85
C ASP A 32 15.29 12.32 -3.97
N MET A 33 15.60 12.00 -2.71
CA MET A 33 14.75 11.24 -1.78
C MET A 33 13.55 12.08 -1.28
N CYS A 34 13.28 13.23 -1.91
CA CYS A 34 12.34 14.25 -1.45
C CYS A 34 11.46 14.82 -2.58
N ARG A 35 10.84 13.98 -3.43
CA ARG A 35 9.74 14.42 -4.32
C ARG A 35 8.41 13.71 -4.07
N LEU A 36 8.17 13.29 -2.83
CA LEU A 36 6.85 13.45 -2.23
C LEU A 36 7.04 14.61 -1.27
N THR A 37 6.42 15.76 -1.55
CA THR A 37 6.47 16.88 -0.60
C THR A 37 5.86 16.42 0.72
N ASP A 38 6.21 17.05 1.85
CA ASP A 38 5.57 16.75 3.14
C ASP A 38 4.03 16.89 3.07
N ASP A 39 3.51 17.61 2.07
CA ASP A 39 2.09 17.73 1.74
C ASP A 39 1.45 16.47 1.11
N ASP A 40 2.23 15.60 0.47
CA ASP A 40 1.72 14.36 -0.17
C ASP A 40 1.62 13.19 0.81
N HIS A 41 2.44 13.16 1.87
CA HIS A 41 2.49 12.10 2.88
C HIS A 41 1.26 12.05 3.82
N ASN A 42 0.32 12.99 3.66
CA ASN A 42 -0.87 13.11 4.51
C ASN A 42 -2.19 13.12 3.71
N ARG A 43 -2.15 12.71 2.44
CA ARG A 43 -3.33 12.69 1.58
C ARG A 43 -3.91 11.28 1.51
N ALA A 44 -4.98 11.07 2.28
CA ALA A 44 -5.74 9.83 2.28
C ALA A 44 -6.11 9.39 0.86
N GLY A 45 -6.04 8.08 0.60
CA GLY A 45 -6.56 7.45 -0.59
C GLY A 45 -5.64 6.45 -1.29
N ILE A 46 -6.09 5.94 -2.45
CA ILE A 46 -5.35 4.99 -3.28
C ILE A 46 -4.28 5.68 -4.12
N ARG A 47 -3.04 5.18 -4.06
CA ARG A 47 -1.89 5.72 -4.80
C ARG A 47 -1.00 4.63 -5.39
N PRO A 48 -0.42 4.81 -6.58
CA PRO A 48 0.66 3.94 -7.07
C PRO A 48 1.93 4.10 -6.22
N ALA A 49 2.52 3.00 -5.78
CA ALA A 49 3.79 3.03 -5.06
C ALA A 49 5.00 3.27 -5.99
N THR A 50 4.83 3.02 -7.29
CA THR A 50 5.89 3.13 -8.31
C THR A 50 5.47 4.07 -9.44
N ALA A 51 6.35 5.00 -9.83
CA ALA A 51 6.11 5.96 -10.92
C ALA A 51 6.25 5.34 -12.33
N LYS A 52 6.98 4.23 -12.45
CA LYS A 52 7.14 3.46 -13.69
C LYS A 52 6.16 2.29 -13.72
N THR A 53 4.96 2.55 -14.22
CA THR A 53 4.21 1.49 -14.92
C THR A 53 4.86 1.38 -16.30
N LEU A 54 5.89 0.54 -16.43
CA LEU A 54 6.35 0.14 -17.76
C LEU A 54 5.13 -0.39 -18.54
N PHE A 55 5.15 -0.29 -19.87
CA PHE A 55 4.06 -0.55 -20.82
C PHE A 55 3.41 -1.96 -20.78
N LEU A 56 3.56 -2.70 -19.69
CA LEU A 56 3.01 -4.01 -19.43
C LEU A 56 1.67 -3.89 -18.69
N LYS A 57 0.69 -4.70 -19.12
CA LYS A 57 -0.59 -4.85 -18.44
C LYS A 57 -0.36 -5.74 -17.20
N PRO A 58 -0.48 -5.22 -15.96
CA PRO A 58 -0.22 -6.00 -14.76
C PRO A 58 -1.20 -7.18 -14.66
N GLY A 59 -0.70 -8.33 -14.18
CA GLY A 59 -1.49 -9.53 -13.93
C GLY A 59 -2.17 -9.53 -12.57
N VAL A 60 -1.68 -8.74 -11.60
CA VAL A 60 -2.21 -8.64 -10.23
C VAL A 60 -2.08 -7.22 -9.68
N ASP A 61 -3.07 -6.77 -8.89
CA ASP A 61 -2.96 -5.57 -8.05
C ASP A 61 -2.56 -5.97 -6.64
N LEU A 62 -1.53 -5.34 -6.12
CA LEU A 62 -1.08 -5.49 -4.75
C LEU A 62 -1.40 -4.21 -4.00
N VAL A 63 -2.28 -4.29 -3.00
CA VAL A 63 -2.78 -3.13 -2.25
C VAL A 63 -2.26 -3.19 -0.82
N ALA A 64 -1.34 -2.28 -0.50
CA ALA A 64 -0.72 -2.17 0.80
C ALA A 64 -1.47 -1.17 1.68
N ILE A 65 -1.82 -1.57 2.90
CA ILE A 65 -2.57 -0.74 3.87
C ILE A 65 -1.84 -0.72 5.20
N HIS A 66 -1.50 0.50 5.64
CA HIS A 66 -0.70 0.75 6.85
C HIS A 66 -1.49 0.60 8.16
N ASP A 67 -0.78 0.69 9.29
CA ASP A 67 -1.35 0.69 10.63
C ASP A 67 -1.61 2.12 11.16
N ILE A 68 -2.17 2.22 12.36
CA ILE A 68 -2.31 3.47 13.09
C ILE A 68 -0.95 4.08 13.46
N PHE A 69 -0.87 5.42 13.45
CA PHE A 69 0.33 6.23 13.71
C PHE A 69 1.48 6.07 12.71
N GLU A 70 1.25 5.35 11.62
CA GLU A 70 2.18 5.24 10.52
C GLU A 70 1.52 5.81 9.25
N ASP A 71 2.33 6.10 8.24
CA ASP A 71 1.86 6.47 6.91
C ASP A 71 2.18 5.38 5.88
N GLU A 72 1.66 5.57 4.66
CA GLU A 72 1.81 4.66 3.54
C GLU A 72 3.25 4.43 3.04
N VAL A 73 4.23 5.22 3.49
CA VAL A 73 5.65 5.08 3.14
C VAL A 73 6.44 4.54 4.33
N GLN A 74 6.27 5.13 5.50
CA GLN A 74 6.96 4.77 6.74
C GLN A 74 6.76 3.29 7.08
N THR A 75 5.53 2.79 6.97
CA THR A 75 5.18 1.40 7.29
C THR A 75 6.01 0.37 6.53
N TRP A 76 6.35 0.68 5.27
CA TRP A 76 7.06 -0.25 4.39
C TRP A 76 8.49 0.17 4.09
N THR A 77 9.02 1.10 4.87
CA THR A 77 10.40 1.54 4.79
C THR A 77 11.19 0.93 5.92
N ASP A 78 12.28 0.23 5.61
CA ASP A 78 13.18 -0.26 6.64
C ASP A 78 13.80 0.93 7.37
N PHE A 79 13.60 1.00 8.69
CA PHE A 79 14.03 2.17 9.46
C PHE A 79 15.55 2.39 9.43
N SER A 80 16.33 1.30 9.33
CA SER A 80 17.79 1.33 9.41
C SER A 80 18.44 1.69 8.09
N THR A 81 17.92 1.19 6.97
CA THR A 81 18.47 1.41 5.63
C THR A 81 17.73 2.49 4.85
N LYS A 82 16.59 2.97 5.36
CA LYS A 82 15.63 3.85 4.65
C LYS A 82 15.16 3.26 3.32
N PHE A 83 15.19 1.94 3.20
CA PHE A 83 14.82 1.23 1.99
C PHE A 83 13.32 0.94 1.95
N PHE A 84 12.60 1.55 1.00
CA PHE A 84 11.17 1.36 0.79
C PHE A 84 10.91 0.07 0.01
N TRP A 85 10.99 -1.07 0.70
CA TRP A 85 11.05 -2.39 0.06
C TRP A 85 9.79 -2.73 -0.75
N LEU A 86 8.63 -2.17 -0.38
CA LEU A 86 7.40 -2.37 -1.12
C LEU A 86 7.50 -1.84 -2.55
N ARG A 87 8.15 -0.69 -2.76
CA ARG A 87 8.40 -0.12 -4.09
C ARG A 87 9.67 -0.68 -4.72
N ASP A 88 10.73 -0.80 -3.94
CA ASP A 88 12.08 -0.97 -4.49
C ASP A 88 12.47 -2.44 -4.67
N LEU A 89 11.96 -3.36 -3.83
CA LEU A 89 12.29 -4.79 -3.91
C LEU A 89 11.17 -5.60 -4.56
N LEU A 90 9.92 -5.28 -4.22
CA LEU A 90 8.79 -6.12 -4.59
C LEU A 90 8.58 -6.25 -6.11
N PRO A 91 8.71 -5.19 -6.94
CA PRO A 91 8.66 -5.33 -8.40
C PRO A 91 9.78 -6.18 -9.00
N GLN A 92 10.94 -6.27 -8.33
CA GLN A 92 12.05 -7.11 -8.79
C GLN A 92 11.79 -8.59 -8.49
N MET A 93 11.04 -8.87 -7.42
CA MET A 93 10.68 -10.21 -6.96
C MET A 93 9.42 -10.76 -7.63
N LEU A 94 8.41 -9.90 -7.77
CA LEU A 94 7.10 -10.20 -8.34
C LEU A 94 7.03 -9.45 -9.66
N GLY A 95 7.07 -10.16 -10.79
CA GLY A 95 7.12 -9.59 -12.14
C GLY A 95 5.96 -8.63 -12.47
N ASP A 96 4.98 -9.06 -13.26
CA ASP A 96 3.88 -8.21 -13.73
C ASP A 96 2.84 -7.90 -12.62
N CYS A 97 3.24 -7.08 -11.64
CA CYS A 97 2.37 -6.61 -10.56
C CYS A 97 2.26 -5.08 -10.53
N ARG A 98 1.07 -4.59 -10.18
CA ARG A 98 0.85 -3.16 -9.88
C ARG A 98 0.76 -2.98 -8.38
N ILE A 99 1.61 -2.12 -7.83
CA ILE A 99 1.68 -1.87 -6.40
C ILE A 99 0.95 -0.57 -6.08
N LEU A 100 -0.05 -0.68 -5.22
CA LEU A 100 -0.87 0.40 -4.70
C LEU A 100 -0.69 0.50 -3.19
N THR A 101 -0.72 1.72 -2.67
CA THR A 101 -0.87 1.99 -1.24
C THR A 101 -2.23 2.63 -0.98
N TYR A 102 -2.83 2.35 0.18
CA TYR A 102 -3.99 3.07 0.70
C TYR A 102 -3.60 3.80 1.98
N GLY A 103 -3.59 5.14 1.89
CA GLY A 103 -3.33 6.03 3.03
C GLY A 103 -4.62 6.44 3.75
N TYR A 104 -4.60 6.56 5.08
CA TYR A 104 -5.69 7.15 5.87
C TYR A 104 -5.18 7.86 7.13
N LYS A 105 -5.89 8.90 7.57
CA LYS A 105 -5.54 9.68 8.77
C LYS A 105 -5.96 8.94 10.04
N SER A 106 -5.08 8.06 10.49
CA SER A 106 -5.32 7.18 11.62
C SER A 106 -5.34 7.89 12.98
N GLU A 107 -4.67 9.04 13.10
CA GLU A 107 -4.54 9.81 14.35
C GLU A 107 -5.91 10.30 14.84
N THR A 108 -6.84 10.50 13.92
CA THR A 108 -8.22 10.89 14.21
C THR A 108 -8.93 9.86 15.09
N LEU A 109 -8.53 8.59 15.09
CA LEU A 109 -9.09 7.56 15.99
C LEU A 109 -8.89 7.85 17.47
N LEU A 110 -7.84 8.59 17.83
CA LEU A 110 -7.52 8.90 19.22
C LEU A 110 -8.19 10.19 19.72
N SER A 111 -8.82 10.96 18.84
CA SER A 111 -9.40 12.23 19.24
C SER A 111 -10.59 12.02 20.19
N PRO A 112 -10.66 12.75 21.31
CA PRO A 112 -11.77 12.65 22.25
C PRO A 112 -13.13 12.86 21.57
N GLY A 113 -14.09 11.99 21.85
CA GLY A 113 -15.45 12.08 21.29
C GLY A 113 -15.63 11.50 19.89
N ILE A 114 -14.59 10.89 19.30
CA ILE A 114 -14.72 10.19 18.03
C ILE A 114 -15.44 8.85 18.22
N ASP A 115 -16.48 8.65 17.42
CA ASP A 115 -17.13 7.36 17.26
C ASP A 115 -16.26 6.46 16.38
N SER A 116 -15.53 5.55 17.01
CA SER A 116 -14.62 4.61 16.36
C SER A 116 -15.33 3.73 15.32
N THR A 117 -16.63 3.44 15.50
CA THR A 117 -17.40 2.65 14.55
C THR A 117 -17.65 3.45 13.28
N LYS A 118 -18.09 4.70 13.41
CA LYS A 118 -18.29 5.59 12.26
C LYS A 118 -16.99 5.87 11.53
N PHE A 119 -15.89 6.08 12.27
CA PHE A 119 -14.56 6.22 11.67
C PHE A 119 -14.22 5.03 10.79
N ILE A 120 -14.31 3.81 11.35
CA ILE A 120 -13.97 2.58 10.63
C ILE A 120 -14.85 2.43 9.39
N LEU A 121 -16.16 2.64 9.52
CA LEU A 121 -17.09 2.51 8.39
C LEU A 121 -16.81 3.52 7.28
N ASN A 122 -16.47 4.76 7.63
CA ASN A 122 -16.11 5.78 6.65
C ASN A 122 -14.87 5.37 5.84
N HIS A 123 -13.81 4.92 6.52
CA HIS A 123 -12.60 4.45 5.84
C HIS A 123 -12.82 3.17 5.03
N VAL A 124 -13.68 2.27 5.50
CA VAL A 124 -14.10 1.09 4.74
C VAL A 124 -14.80 1.48 3.44
N HIS A 125 -15.76 2.41 3.49
CA HIS A 125 -16.47 2.87 2.29
C HIS A 125 -15.52 3.56 1.31
N ASN A 126 -14.65 4.44 1.82
CA ASN A 126 -13.68 5.15 0.98
C ASN A 126 -12.68 4.19 0.33
N LEU A 127 -12.13 3.23 1.08
CA LEU A 127 -11.23 2.20 0.54
C LEU A 127 -11.89 1.46 -0.63
N VAL A 128 -13.12 0.99 -0.47
CA VAL A 128 -13.82 0.26 -1.53
C VAL A 128 -14.13 1.15 -2.72
N ALA A 129 -14.64 2.36 -2.49
CA ALA A 129 -15.03 3.28 -3.55
C ALA A 129 -13.82 3.74 -4.38
N GLU A 130 -12.73 4.12 -3.72
CA GLU A 130 -11.51 4.60 -4.38
C GLU A 130 -10.79 3.47 -5.11
N LEU A 131 -10.67 2.28 -4.51
CA LEU A 131 -10.05 1.14 -5.17
C LEU A 131 -10.85 0.70 -6.39
N TYR A 132 -12.18 0.73 -6.31
CA TYR A 132 -13.04 0.48 -7.46
C TYR A 132 -12.84 1.54 -8.55
N ALA A 133 -12.87 2.83 -8.20
CA ALA A 133 -12.70 3.92 -9.16
C ALA A 133 -11.34 3.86 -9.86
N ASP A 134 -10.25 3.65 -9.11
CA ASP A 134 -8.91 3.48 -9.67
C ASP A 134 -8.83 2.28 -10.63
N ARG A 135 -9.38 1.13 -10.24
CA ARG A 135 -9.40 -0.08 -11.08
C ARG A 135 -10.27 0.08 -12.33
N GLN A 136 -11.36 0.84 -12.24
CA GLN A 136 -12.16 1.19 -13.41
C GLN A 136 -11.34 2.02 -14.41
N LEU A 137 -10.69 3.08 -13.93
CA LEU A 137 -9.89 3.98 -14.77
C LEU A 137 -8.65 3.32 -15.38
N THR A 138 -8.15 2.25 -14.76
CA THR A 138 -6.93 1.54 -15.17
C THR A 138 -7.19 0.18 -15.81
N TYR A 139 -8.45 -0.10 -16.18
CA TYR A 139 -8.87 -1.37 -16.81
C TYR A 139 -8.47 -2.61 -15.98
N GLY A 140 -8.53 -2.48 -14.66
CA GLY A 140 -8.07 -3.46 -13.67
C GLY A 140 -9.19 -4.26 -13.00
N LEU A 141 -10.47 -4.11 -13.38
CA LEU A 141 -11.59 -4.76 -12.68
C LEU A 141 -11.47 -6.29 -12.55
N GLU A 142 -11.02 -6.96 -13.61
CA GLU A 142 -10.86 -8.41 -13.66
C GLU A 142 -9.55 -8.89 -13.03
N ARG A 143 -8.66 -7.96 -12.65
CA ARG A 143 -7.34 -8.29 -12.13
C ARG A 143 -7.44 -8.77 -10.68
N PRO A 144 -6.87 -9.90 -10.27
CA PRO A 144 -6.88 -10.31 -8.86
C PRO A 144 -6.24 -9.23 -7.96
N ILE A 145 -6.72 -9.15 -6.72
CA ILE A 145 -6.20 -8.26 -5.67
C ILE A 145 -5.51 -9.10 -4.60
N ILE A 146 -4.29 -8.71 -4.22
CA ILE A 146 -3.59 -9.19 -3.04
C ILE A 146 -3.44 -8.03 -2.06
N PHE A 147 -4.00 -8.16 -0.86
CA PHE A 147 -3.82 -7.18 0.20
C PHE A 147 -2.57 -7.49 1.03
N ILE A 148 -1.74 -6.48 1.26
CA ILE A 148 -0.71 -6.50 2.31
C ILE A 148 -1.16 -5.53 3.39
N CYS A 149 -1.35 -6.02 4.60
CA CYS A 149 -1.90 -5.23 5.69
C CYS A 149 -0.97 -5.25 6.89
N TYR A 150 -0.85 -4.11 7.56
CA TYR A 150 -0.28 -4.03 8.90
C TYR A 150 -1.33 -3.56 9.91
N GLY A 151 -1.30 -4.15 11.11
CA GLY A 151 -2.22 -3.87 12.22
C GLY A 151 -3.67 -3.54 11.81
N PHE A 152 -4.09 -2.31 12.06
CA PHE A 152 -5.44 -1.78 11.78
C PHE A 152 -5.81 -1.82 10.30
N GLY A 153 -4.85 -1.70 9.39
CA GLY A 153 -5.09 -1.90 7.96
C GLY A 153 -5.72 -3.27 7.65
N GLY A 154 -5.39 -4.30 8.43
CA GLY A 154 -6.01 -5.63 8.30
C GLY A 154 -7.48 -5.65 8.73
N LEU A 155 -7.82 -4.88 9.76
CA LEU A 155 -9.20 -4.70 10.22
C LEU A 155 -10.04 -3.96 9.16
N LEU A 156 -9.47 -2.91 8.56
CA LEU A 156 -10.11 -2.19 7.45
C LEU A 156 -10.40 -3.11 6.27
N VAL A 157 -9.41 -3.89 5.80
CA VAL A 157 -9.62 -4.83 4.68
C VAL A 157 -10.67 -5.87 5.00
N LYS A 158 -10.64 -6.46 6.20
CA LYS A 158 -11.65 -7.46 6.60
C LYS A 158 -13.06 -6.89 6.52
N LYS A 159 -13.29 -5.68 7.01
CA LYS A 159 -14.59 -5.01 6.95
C LYS A 159 -14.96 -4.58 5.53
N ALA A 160 -13.99 -4.12 4.74
CA ALA A 160 -14.18 -3.77 3.33
C ALA A 160 -14.61 -4.96 2.48
N LEU A 161 -14.01 -6.13 2.69
CA LEU A 161 -14.41 -7.36 2.02
C LEU A 161 -15.85 -7.76 2.38
N ALA A 162 -16.21 -7.71 3.67
CA ALA A 162 -17.57 -7.99 4.11
C ALA A 162 -18.59 -6.99 3.54
N TYR A 163 -18.24 -5.70 3.54
CA TYR A 163 -19.07 -4.63 2.98
C TYR A 163 -19.27 -4.82 1.47
N SER A 164 -18.18 -4.98 0.71
CA SER A 164 -18.23 -5.18 -0.74
C SER A 164 -19.05 -6.41 -1.11
N HIS A 165 -18.91 -7.51 -0.38
CA HIS A 165 -19.73 -8.70 -0.59
C HIS A 165 -21.22 -8.43 -0.36
N SER A 166 -21.57 -7.64 0.66
CA SER A 166 -22.97 -7.27 0.94
C SER A 166 -23.61 -6.37 -0.13
N CYS A 167 -22.79 -5.65 -0.91
CA CYS A 167 -23.27 -4.81 -2.02
C CYS A 167 -23.71 -5.63 -3.24
N ILE A 168 -23.25 -6.88 -3.38
CA ILE A 168 -23.56 -7.76 -4.52
C ILE A 168 -25.05 -8.18 -4.54
N GLY A 169 -25.79 -8.01 -3.45
CA GLY A 169 -27.21 -8.39 -3.33
C GLY A 169 -28.24 -7.27 -3.39
N LYS A 170 -27.87 -6.01 -3.68
CA LYS A 170 -28.81 -4.85 -3.68
C LYS A 170 -29.13 -4.28 -5.06
N GLY A 171 -28.80 -5.01 -6.13
CA GLY A 171 -29.25 -4.68 -7.48
C GLY A 171 -30.49 -5.49 -7.86
N VAL A 172 -31.67 -5.04 -7.42
CA VAL A 172 -32.98 -5.35 -8.04
C VAL A 172 -33.80 -4.07 -8.04
#